data_AF-A0A7S4QM80-F1
#
_entry.id   AF-A0A7S4QM80-F1
#
_cell.length_a   1.000
_cell.length_b   1.000
_cell.length_c   1.000
_cell.angle_alpha   90.00
_cell.angle_beta   90.00
_cell.angle_gamma   90.00
#
_symmetry.space_group_name_H-M   'P 1'
#
loop_
_entity.id
_entity.type
_entity.pdbx_description
1 polymer ?
#
loop_
_entity_poly.entity_id
_entity_poly.type
_entity_poly.pdbx_seq_one_letter_code
_entity_poly.pdbx_strand_id
1 'polypeptide(L)'
;GKLMQNCVRCHGCPHGRLRRGCVECSGCKHGRLKQLCVRCRACPHGLVRKNCKECIGCPHGKLKHGCAQCGGCPHGKVRACCVTCSACPHGKLKRNCRQCNGCPHGKLKAQCSICGACPHGKLKASCAECTGCPHGKLKRNCSSCGSCAHGKLKRYCALCNGCAHGKVRWDCPDCNGCPHAKLKRNCAECSGCQHHRVKS
;
A
#
# COMPACT_ATOMS: atom_id res chain seq x y z
N GLY A 1 -21.48 27.84 -10.45
CA GLY A 1 -20.53 27.94 -11.59
C GLY A 1 -19.55 26.78 -11.55
N LYS A 2 -19.47 25.96 -12.61
CA LYS A 2 -18.52 24.84 -12.68
C LYS A 2 -17.13 25.36 -13.10
N LEU A 3 -16.11 25.03 -12.31
CA LEU A 3 -14.71 25.41 -12.52
C LEU A 3 -14.20 24.98 -13.90
N MET A 4 -13.92 25.96 -14.78
CA MET A 4 -13.39 25.75 -16.14
C MET A 4 -11.90 25.33 -16.18
N GLN A 5 -11.30 24.97 -15.04
CA GLN A 5 -9.86 24.70 -14.86
C GLN A 5 -9.32 23.51 -15.66
N ASN A 6 -10.20 22.69 -16.24
CA ASN A 6 -9.84 21.48 -17.00
C ASN A 6 -10.23 21.56 -18.48
N CYS A 7 -10.66 22.73 -18.97
CA CYS A 7 -11.04 22.92 -20.36
C CYS A 7 -9.81 23.06 -21.25
N VAL A 8 -9.61 22.15 -22.22
CA VAL A 8 -8.52 22.26 -23.21
C VAL A 8 -8.66 23.52 -24.06
N ARG A 9 -9.90 23.98 -24.30
CA ARG A 9 -10.14 25.24 -25.03
C ARG A 9 -9.62 26.48 -24.29
N CYS A 10 -9.56 26.44 -22.95
CA CYS A 10 -9.16 27.59 -22.12
C CYS A 10 -7.74 27.45 -21.53
N HIS A 11 -7.27 26.22 -21.32
CA HIS A 11 -5.98 25.91 -20.67
C HIS A 11 -5.15 24.91 -21.47
N GLY A 12 -5.45 24.76 -22.76
CA GLY A 12 -4.70 23.95 -23.71
C GLY A 12 -3.33 24.53 -24.01
N CYS A 13 -2.54 23.73 -24.71
CA CYS A 13 -1.29 24.13 -25.33
C CYS A 13 -1.32 23.68 -26.80
N PRO A 14 -0.43 24.20 -27.67
CA PRO A 14 -0.38 23.81 -29.09
C PRO A 14 -0.22 22.31 -29.33
N HIS A 15 0.24 21.55 -28.33
CA HIS A 15 0.37 20.09 -28.38
C HIS A 15 -0.96 19.33 -28.12
N GLY A 16 -2.11 19.99 -28.21
CA GLY A 16 -3.44 19.37 -28.10
C GLY A 16 -3.80 18.84 -26.70
N ARG A 17 -3.08 19.26 -25.66
CA ARG A 17 -3.28 18.83 -24.26
C ARG A 17 -3.41 20.03 -23.33
N LEU A 18 -3.92 19.82 -22.12
CA LEU A 18 -3.84 20.84 -21.06
C LEU A 18 -2.37 21.17 -20.78
N ARG A 19 -2.02 22.45 -20.69
CA ARG A 19 -0.64 22.94 -20.48
C ARG A 19 0.04 22.23 -19.31
N ARG A 20 -0.68 22.09 -18.18
CA ARG A 20 -0.20 21.38 -16.97
C ARG A 20 0.11 19.89 -17.16
N GLY A 21 -0.46 19.28 -18.19
CA GLY A 21 -0.31 17.86 -18.53
C GLY A 21 0.63 17.63 -19.72
N CYS A 22 1.15 18.69 -20.34
CA CYS A 22 2.07 18.59 -21.46
C CYS A 22 3.52 18.54 -20.94
N VAL A 23 4.27 17.52 -21.36
CA VAL A 23 5.69 17.38 -20.98
C VAL A 23 6.54 18.48 -21.64
N GLU A 24 6.21 18.88 -22.85
CA GLU A 24 6.94 19.95 -23.55
C GLU A 24 6.71 21.32 -22.90
N CYS A 25 5.52 21.58 -22.36
CA CYS A 25 5.23 22.85 -21.68
C CYS A 25 5.57 22.88 -20.19
N SER A 26 5.54 21.73 -19.49
CA SER A 26 5.60 21.67 -18.02
C SER A 26 6.40 20.47 -17.50
N GLY A 27 7.17 19.83 -18.38
CA GLY A 27 8.08 18.75 -18.03
C GLY A 27 9.29 19.23 -17.26
N CYS A 28 9.97 18.28 -16.64
CA CYS A 28 11.32 18.48 -16.15
C CYS A 28 12.34 18.03 -17.21
N LYS A 29 13.61 18.38 -16.99
CA LYS A 29 14.75 17.94 -17.82
C LYS A 29 14.89 16.43 -18.05
N HIS A 30 14.15 15.60 -17.32
CA HIS A 30 14.12 14.15 -17.49
C HIS A 30 13.03 13.66 -18.46
N GLY A 31 12.43 14.55 -19.26
CA GLY A 31 11.41 14.18 -20.25
C GLY A 31 10.09 13.70 -19.65
N ARG A 32 9.77 14.09 -18.41
CA ARG A 32 8.53 13.72 -17.71
C ARG A 32 7.94 14.91 -16.98
N LEU A 33 6.63 14.93 -16.76
CA LEU A 33 6.01 15.88 -15.83
C LEU A 33 6.68 15.77 -14.46
N LYS A 34 7.04 16.91 -13.84
CA LYS A 34 7.75 16.96 -12.55
C LYS A 34 7.06 16.11 -11.46
N GLN A 35 5.72 16.10 -11.47
CA GLN A 35 4.88 15.33 -10.54
C GLN A 35 4.91 13.81 -10.78
N LEU A 36 5.35 13.36 -11.96
CA LEU A 36 5.47 11.96 -12.34
C LEU A 36 6.93 11.50 -12.42
N CYS A 37 7.89 12.44 -12.45
CA CYS A 37 9.31 12.11 -12.50
C CYS A 37 9.79 11.61 -11.12
N VAL A 38 10.23 10.35 -11.06
CA VAL A 38 10.79 9.75 -9.84
C VAL A 38 12.04 10.51 -9.40
N ARG A 39 12.95 10.85 -10.32
CA ARG A 39 14.18 11.61 -10.03
C ARG A 39 13.90 12.99 -9.41
N CYS A 40 12.87 13.69 -9.88
CA CYS A 40 12.50 15.00 -9.32
C CYS A 40 11.79 14.93 -7.96
N ARG A 41 11.30 13.74 -7.57
CA ARG A 41 10.50 13.57 -6.35
C ARG A 41 11.19 12.69 -5.31
N ALA A 42 12.29 12.06 -5.67
CA ALA A 42 13.12 11.28 -4.76
C ALA A 42 13.73 12.20 -3.71
N CYS A 43 13.83 11.72 -2.48
CA CYS A 43 14.63 12.29 -1.42
C CYS A 43 15.97 11.53 -1.30
N PRO A 44 16.97 12.06 -0.59
CA PRO A 44 18.25 11.37 -0.37
C PRO A 44 18.09 9.98 0.28
N HIS A 45 16.99 9.74 1.00
CA HIS A 45 16.67 8.43 1.61
C HIS A 45 16.13 7.39 0.61
N GLY A 46 16.26 7.62 -0.71
CA GLY A 46 15.85 6.67 -1.75
C GLY A 46 14.33 6.48 -1.89
N LEU A 47 13.53 7.32 -1.26
CA LEU A 47 12.06 7.29 -1.32
C LEU A 47 11.52 8.51 -2.05
N VAL A 48 10.29 8.44 -2.55
CA VAL A 48 9.58 9.66 -2.94
C VAL A 48 9.34 10.50 -1.68
N ARG A 49 9.70 11.79 -1.67
CA ARG A 49 9.66 12.69 -0.50
C ARG A 49 8.35 12.60 0.29
N LYS A 50 7.20 12.54 -0.41
CA LYS A 50 5.86 12.39 0.20
C LYS A 50 5.61 11.07 0.94
N ASN A 51 6.48 10.09 0.79
CA ASN A 51 6.42 8.78 1.43
C ASN A 51 7.58 8.58 2.42
N CYS A 52 8.48 9.55 2.55
CA CYS A 52 9.65 9.43 3.41
C CYS A 52 9.33 9.92 4.83
N LYS A 53 9.43 9.01 5.80
CA LYS A 53 9.20 9.33 7.22
C LYS A 53 10.26 10.26 7.80
N GLU A 54 11.49 10.19 7.33
CA GLU A 54 12.55 11.09 7.75
C GLU A 54 12.34 12.52 7.21
N CYS A 55 11.72 12.68 6.04
CA CYS A 55 11.45 14.00 5.47
C CYS A 55 10.15 14.65 6.01
N ILE A 56 9.09 13.87 6.19
CA ILE A 56 7.74 14.42 6.48
C ILE A 56 6.95 13.59 7.51
N GLY A 57 7.64 12.72 8.26
CA GLY A 57 7.04 11.94 9.33
C GLY A 57 6.50 12.82 10.46
N CYS A 58 5.64 12.24 11.28
CA CYS A 58 5.24 12.81 12.56
C CYS A 58 6.17 12.29 13.68
N PRO A 59 6.19 12.95 14.86
CA PRO A 59 6.99 12.51 16.00
C PRO A 59 6.69 11.06 16.45
N HIS A 60 5.55 10.49 16.07
CA HIS A 60 5.19 9.09 16.34
C HIS A 60 5.84 8.07 15.38
N GLY A 61 6.87 8.46 14.62
CA GLY A 61 7.61 7.57 13.71
C GLY A 61 6.82 7.06 12.50
N LYS A 62 5.72 7.75 12.13
CA LYS A 62 4.83 7.39 11.00
C LYS A 62 4.63 8.58 10.07
N LEU A 63 4.16 8.34 8.84
CA LEU A 63 3.66 9.44 8.01
C LEU A 63 2.36 9.98 8.63
N LYS A 64 2.15 11.30 8.58
CA LYS A 64 0.97 11.97 9.20
C LYS A 64 -0.36 11.29 8.82
N HIS A 65 -0.58 11.00 7.54
CA HIS A 65 -1.80 10.36 7.04
C HIS A 65 -2.02 8.92 7.53
N GLY A 66 -0.95 8.24 7.97
CA GLY A 66 -1.00 6.89 8.54
C GLY A 66 -0.94 6.88 10.06
N CYS A 67 -0.94 8.03 10.72
CA CYS A 67 -0.79 8.14 12.15
C CYS A 67 -2.14 8.44 12.82
N ALA A 68 -2.63 7.47 13.61
CA ALA A 68 -3.87 7.65 14.37
C ALA A 68 -3.79 8.77 15.41
N GLN A 69 -2.58 9.09 15.91
CA GLN A 69 -2.39 10.19 16.85
C GLN A 69 -2.36 11.58 16.18
N CYS A 70 -2.09 11.66 14.87
CA CYS A 70 -2.05 12.95 14.16
C CYS A 70 -3.32 13.24 13.36
N GLY A 71 -4.02 12.20 12.89
CA GLY A 71 -5.19 12.34 12.03
C GLY A 71 -6.11 11.12 12.11
N GLY A 72 -6.08 10.42 13.24
CA GLY A 72 -7.02 9.35 13.54
C GLY A 72 -8.38 9.88 13.97
N CYS A 73 -9.32 8.95 14.11
CA CYS A 73 -10.60 9.18 14.76
C CYS A 73 -10.48 8.96 16.28
N PRO A 74 -11.46 9.43 17.09
CA PRO A 74 -11.48 9.21 18.54
C PRO A 74 -11.38 7.73 18.96
N HIS A 75 -11.71 6.79 18.07
CA HIS A 75 -11.59 5.34 18.31
C HIS A 75 -10.14 4.81 18.19
N GLY A 76 -9.12 5.68 18.22
CA GLY A 76 -7.70 5.30 18.18
C GLY A 76 -7.22 4.69 16.85
N LYS A 77 -8.05 4.75 15.79
CA LYS A 77 -7.74 4.21 14.46
C LYS A 77 -7.61 5.34 13.44
N VAL A 78 -6.80 5.12 12.39
CA VAL A 78 -6.87 5.97 11.19
C VAL A 78 -8.30 5.93 10.66
N ARG A 79 -8.92 7.09 10.38
CA ARG A 79 -10.35 7.21 10.07
C ARG A 79 -10.81 6.21 8.99
N ALA A 80 -10.03 6.09 7.91
CA ALA A 80 -10.32 5.16 6.81
C ALA A 80 -10.33 3.66 7.20
N CYS A 81 -9.81 3.31 8.37
CA CYS A 81 -9.78 1.95 8.91
C CYS A 81 -10.73 1.77 10.10
N CYS A 82 -11.40 2.81 10.55
CA CYS A 82 -12.37 2.72 11.62
C CYS A 82 -13.74 2.33 11.06
N VAL A 83 -14.28 1.19 11.49
CA VAL A 83 -15.63 0.76 11.10
C VAL A 83 -16.65 1.81 11.55
N THR A 84 -16.57 2.27 12.80
CA THR A 84 -17.49 3.29 13.33
C THR A 84 -17.50 4.59 12.50
N CYS A 85 -16.37 4.99 11.92
CA CYS A 85 -16.29 6.23 11.12
C CYS A 85 -16.43 6.05 9.61
N SER A 86 -16.34 4.82 9.09
CA SER A 86 -16.21 4.56 7.64
C SER A 86 -16.85 3.24 7.21
N ALA A 87 -17.79 2.74 8.01
CA ALA A 87 -18.66 1.64 7.63
C ALA A 87 -19.54 2.04 6.44
N CYS A 88 -19.84 1.06 5.60
CA CYS A 88 -21.00 1.12 4.72
C CYS A 88 -22.27 0.78 5.54
N PRO A 89 -23.48 0.94 4.96
CA PRO A 89 -24.74 0.60 5.63
C PRO A 89 -24.81 -0.83 6.21
N HIS A 90 -23.97 -1.73 5.70
CA HIS A 90 -23.88 -3.13 6.13
C HIS A 90 -22.94 -3.37 7.33
N GLY A 91 -22.56 -2.32 8.09
CA GLY A 91 -21.72 -2.44 9.29
C GLY A 91 -20.26 -2.84 9.05
N LYS A 92 -19.82 -2.94 7.78
CA LYS A 92 -18.44 -3.30 7.39
C LYS A 92 -17.75 -2.12 6.72
N LEU A 93 -16.42 -2.04 6.82
CA LEU A 93 -15.65 -1.10 5.98
C LEU A 93 -16.01 -1.31 4.51
N LYS A 94 -16.37 -0.23 3.80
CA LYS A 94 -16.84 -0.31 2.40
C LYS A 94 -15.97 -1.22 1.54
N ARG A 95 -14.64 -1.03 1.59
CA ARG A 95 -13.65 -1.82 0.83
C ARG A 95 -13.69 -3.34 1.09
N ASN A 96 -14.18 -3.76 2.25
CA ASN A 96 -14.26 -5.16 2.66
C ASN A 96 -15.69 -5.72 2.58
N CYS A 97 -16.68 -4.87 2.27
CA CYS A 97 -18.07 -5.28 2.22
C CYS A 97 -18.39 -5.97 0.90
N ARG A 98 -18.84 -7.22 0.95
CA ARG A 98 -19.26 -8.01 -0.23
C ARG A 98 -20.54 -7.45 -0.86
N GLN A 99 -21.44 -6.85 -0.11
CA GLN A 99 -22.62 -6.20 -0.70
C GLN A 99 -22.22 -4.91 -1.47
N CYS A 100 -21.15 -4.23 -1.07
CA CYS A 100 -20.67 -3.04 -1.78
C CYS A 100 -19.69 -3.32 -2.92
N ASN A 101 -18.82 -4.32 -2.76
CA ASN A 101 -17.68 -4.59 -3.65
C ASN A 101 -17.54 -6.08 -4.03
N GLY A 102 -18.59 -6.86 -3.81
CA GLY A 102 -18.66 -8.27 -4.19
C GLY A 102 -18.88 -8.47 -5.68
N CYS A 103 -18.87 -9.74 -6.07
CA CYS A 103 -19.27 -10.21 -7.38
C CYS A 103 -20.29 -11.35 -7.21
N PRO A 104 -20.97 -11.77 -8.29
CA PRO A 104 -21.95 -12.87 -8.25
C PRO A 104 -21.41 -14.18 -7.67
N HIS A 105 -20.09 -14.40 -7.73
CA HIS A 105 -19.41 -15.58 -7.20
C HIS A 105 -19.19 -15.56 -5.67
N GLY A 106 -19.91 -14.72 -4.91
CA GLY A 106 -19.84 -14.66 -3.45
C GLY A 106 -18.53 -14.14 -2.84
N LYS A 107 -17.59 -13.67 -3.67
CA LYS A 107 -16.28 -13.11 -3.26
C LYS A 107 -16.21 -11.61 -3.52
N LEU A 108 -15.29 -10.91 -2.85
CA LEU A 108 -14.92 -9.55 -3.25
C LEU A 108 -14.38 -9.59 -4.68
N LYS A 109 -14.76 -8.62 -5.53
CA LYS A 109 -14.38 -8.59 -6.95
C LYS A 109 -12.85 -8.71 -7.13
N ALA A 110 -12.08 -8.03 -6.28
CA ALA A 110 -10.61 -8.06 -6.29
C ALA A 110 -9.99 -9.41 -5.85
N GLN A 111 -10.76 -10.28 -5.20
CA GLN A 111 -10.34 -11.60 -4.71
C GLN A 111 -10.98 -12.75 -5.49
N CYS A 112 -11.90 -12.46 -6.39
CA CYS A 112 -12.57 -13.47 -7.19
C CYS A 112 -11.63 -13.95 -8.30
N SER A 113 -11.35 -15.25 -8.34
CA SER A 113 -10.55 -15.87 -9.40
C SER A 113 -11.20 -15.83 -10.77
N ILE A 114 -12.50 -15.54 -10.86
CA ILE A 114 -13.21 -15.37 -12.14
C ILE A 114 -13.18 -13.90 -12.55
N CYS A 115 -13.67 -12.99 -11.69
CA CYS A 115 -13.75 -11.56 -12.02
C CYS A 115 -12.41 -10.80 -11.98
N GLY A 116 -11.45 -11.30 -11.18
CA GLY A 116 -10.15 -10.66 -10.94
C GLY A 116 -8.98 -11.44 -11.56
N ALA A 117 -9.26 -12.52 -12.29
CA ALA A 117 -8.24 -13.21 -13.05
C ALA A 117 -7.73 -12.37 -14.21
N CYS A 118 -6.45 -12.54 -14.50
CA CYS A 118 -5.86 -12.19 -15.77
C CYS A 118 -5.99 -13.35 -16.77
N PRO A 119 -5.66 -13.14 -18.05
CA PRO A 119 -5.70 -14.21 -19.07
C PRO A 119 -4.92 -15.49 -18.70
N HIS A 120 -3.95 -15.40 -17.79
CA HIS A 120 -3.15 -16.54 -17.33
C HIS A 120 -3.80 -17.35 -16.19
N GLY A 121 -5.12 -17.25 -15.98
CA GLY A 121 -5.89 -18.00 -14.98
C GLY A 121 -5.58 -17.66 -13.51
N LYS A 122 -4.75 -16.64 -13.25
CA LYS A 122 -4.36 -16.19 -11.91
C LYS A 122 -4.93 -14.81 -11.61
N LEU A 123 -5.18 -14.50 -10.34
CA LEU A 123 -5.46 -13.13 -9.91
C LEU A 123 -4.34 -12.20 -10.40
N LYS A 124 -4.68 -11.05 -10.98
CA LYS A 124 -3.69 -10.11 -11.56
C LYS A 124 -2.54 -9.78 -10.60
N ALA A 125 -2.83 -9.57 -9.32
CA ALA A 125 -1.84 -9.26 -8.26
C ALA A 125 -0.92 -10.44 -7.85
N SER A 126 -1.24 -11.64 -8.32
CA SER A 126 -0.47 -12.87 -8.09
C SER A 126 0.08 -13.47 -9.39
N CYS A 127 -0.20 -12.86 -10.54
CA CYS A 127 0.35 -13.27 -11.82
C CYS A 127 1.70 -12.59 -12.06
N ALA A 128 2.76 -13.40 -12.19
CA ALA A 128 4.10 -12.92 -12.49
C ALA A 128 4.21 -12.37 -13.92
N GLU A 129 3.43 -12.89 -14.87
CA GLU A 129 3.40 -12.36 -16.24
C GLU A 129 2.76 -10.96 -16.28
N CYS A 130 1.78 -10.68 -15.41
CA CYS A 130 1.15 -9.36 -15.35
C CYS A 130 1.87 -8.34 -14.46
N THR A 131 2.46 -8.78 -13.35
CA THR A 131 2.98 -7.88 -12.29
C THR A 131 4.33 -8.31 -11.72
N GLY A 132 4.96 -9.31 -12.33
CA GLY A 132 6.26 -9.81 -11.94
C GLY A 132 7.41 -8.86 -12.27
N CYS A 133 8.59 -9.25 -11.81
CA CYS A 133 9.84 -8.64 -12.22
C CYS A 133 10.36 -9.34 -13.50
N PRO A 134 11.40 -8.78 -14.16
CA PRO A 134 12.02 -9.38 -15.35
C PRO A 134 12.50 -10.84 -15.18
N HIS A 135 12.71 -11.29 -13.94
CA HIS A 135 13.12 -12.66 -13.63
C HIS A 135 11.96 -13.69 -13.60
N GLY A 136 10.81 -13.38 -14.20
CA GLY A 136 9.65 -14.28 -14.27
C GLY A 136 8.95 -14.57 -12.93
N LYS A 137 9.35 -13.90 -11.84
CA LYS A 137 8.79 -14.07 -10.49
C LYS A 137 8.10 -12.81 -10.02
N LEU A 138 7.11 -12.93 -9.13
CA LEU A 138 6.60 -11.77 -8.39
C LEU A 138 7.75 -11.12 -7.62
N LYS A 139 7.88 -9.79 -7.71
CA LYS A 139 9.00 -9.04 -7.09
C LYS A 139 9.20 -9.40 -5.61
N ARG A 140 8.10 -9.63 -4.88
CA ARG A 140 8.10 -10.03 -3.45
C ARG A 140 8.70 -11.42 -3.15
N ASN A 141 8.84 -12.26 -4.17
CA ASN A 141 9.33 -13.63 -4.10
C ASN A 141 10.61 -13.83 -4.94
N CYS A 142 11.08 -12.80 -5.64
CA CYS A 142 12.27 -12.89 -6.47
C CYS A 142 13.52 -12.62 -5.63
N SER A 143 14.42 -13.59 -5.51
CA SER A 143 15.70 -13.41 -4.81
C SER A 143 16.50 -12.27 -5.41
N SER A 144 16.64 -12.19 -6.73
CA SER A 144 17.38 -11.11 -7.41
C SER A 144 16.78 -9.71 -7.23
N CYS A 145 15.50 -9.58 -6.85
CA CYS A 145 14.87 -8.28 -6.59
C CYS A 145 14.66 -7.97 -5.11
N GLY A 146 14.65 -8.98 -4.25
CA GLY A 146 14.16 -8.89 -2.88
C GLY A 146 15.10 -9.48 -1.85
N SER A 147 16.26 -10.00 -2.25
CA SER A 147 17.32 -10.41 -1.33
C SER A 147 17.92 -9.22 -0.60
N CYS A 148 18.49 -9.49 0.57
CA CYS A 148 19.40 -8.59 1.26
C CYS A 148 20.84 -9.13 1.12
N ALA A 149 21.83 -8.35 1.56
CA ALA A 149 23.24 -8.75 1.57
C ALA A 149 23.50 -10.06 2.34
N HIS A 150 22.60 -10.45 3.25
CA HIS A 150 22.68 -11.70 4.03
C HIS A 150 22.15 -12.94 3.29
N GLY A 151 22.02 -12.91 1.96
CA GLY A 151 21.59 -14.06 1.15
C GLY A 151 20.12 -14.48 1.27
N LYS A 152 19.34 -13.87 2.17
CA LYS A 152 17.91 -14.14 2.38
C LYS A 152 17.04 -13.08 1.74
N LEU A 153 15.81 -13.41 1.34
CA LEU A 153 14.81 -12.38 1.03
C LEU A 153 14.66 -11.46 2.24
N LYS A 154 14.69 -10.14 2.03
CA LYS A 154 14.68 -9.12 3.09
C LYS A 154 13.58 -9.38 4.12
N ARG A 155 12.38 -9.78 3.67
CA ARG A 155 11.21 -10.10 4.52
C ARG A 155 11.40 -11.30 5.48
N TYR A 156 12.33 -12.20 5.16
CA TYR A 156 12.67 -13.41 5.92
C TYR A 156 14.01 -13.27 6.66
N CYS A 157 14.71 -12.14 6.52
CA CYS A 157 15.99 -11.92 7.17
C CYS A 157 15.78 -11.26 8.55
N ALA A 158 16.18 -11.95 9.62
CA ALA A 158 16.14 -11.41 10.99
C ALA A 158 17.09 -10.21 11.16
N LEU A 159 18.22 -10.16 10.43
CA LEU A 159 19.09 -8.98 10.46
C LEU A 159 18.46 -7.75 9.79
N CYS A 160 17.49 -7.93 8.88
CA CYS A 160 16.80 -6.81 8.23
C CYS A 160 15.43 -6.46 8.83
N ASN A 161 14.69 -7.45 9.31
CA ASN A 161 13.31 -7.32 9.79
C ASN A 161 13.07 -8.11 11.09
N GLY A 162 14.12 -8.33 11.87
CA GLY A 162 14.07 -9.00 13.16
C GLY A 162 13.54 -8.13 14.29
N CYS A 163 13.29 -8.78 15.42
CA CYS A 163 13.14 -8.14 16.72
C CYS A 163 14.38 -8.44 17.59
N ALA A 164 14.42 -7.85 18.79
CA ALA A 164 15.48 -8.10 19.77
C ALA A 164 15.61 -9.58 20.16
N HIS A 165 14.57 -10.39 19.97
CA HIS A 165 14.56 -11.83 20.25
C HIS A 165 15.21 -12.69 19.15
N GLY A 166 15.94 -12.09 18.20
CA GLY A 166 16.67 -12.81 17.14
C GLY A 166 15.80 -13.45 16.04
N LYS A 167 14.47 -13.31 16.11
CA LYS A 167 13.51 -13.84 15.13
C LYS A 167 12.99 -12.73 14.22
N VAL A 168 12.56 -13.08 13.00
CA VAL A 168 11.80 -12.12 12.16
C VAL A 168 10.53 -11.70 12.90
N ARG A 169 10.27 -10.39 12.94
CA ARG A 169 9.29 -9.80 13.86
C ARG A 169 7.92 -10.46 13.76
N TRP A 170 7.44 -10.74 12.55
CA TRP A 170 6.11 -11.32 12.29
C TRP A 170 5.96 -12.79 12.74
N ASP A 171 7.06 -13.49 12.97
CA ASP A 171 7.12 -14.89 13.36
C ASP A 171 7.51 -15.08 14.84
N CYS A 172 7.94 -14.00 15.49
CA CYS A 172 8.32 -14.02 16.88
C CYS A 172 7.09 -14.12 17.79
N PRO A 173 6.95 -15.18 18.61
CA PRO A 173 5.84 -15.33 19.55
C PRO A 173 5.82 -14.23 20.62
N ASP A 174 6.98 -13.74 21.06
CA ASP A 174 7.03 -12.65 22.05
C ASP A 174 6.57 -11.31 21.45
N CYS A 175 6.69 -11.12 20.13
CA CYS A 175 6.22 -9.91 19.45
C CYS A 175 4.79 -10.01 18.92
N ASN A 176 4.39 -11.19 18.45
CA ASN A 176 3.15 -11.41 17.71
C ASN A 176 2.35 -12.62 18.21
N GLY A 177 2.65 -13.13 19.40
CA GLY A 177 1.86 -14.13 20.11
C GLY A 177 0.57 -13.54 20.68
N CYS A 178 -0.40 -14.40 20.89
CA CYS A 178 -1.66 -14.12 21.56
C CYS A 178 -1.76 -14.95 22.84
N PRO A 179 -2.67 -14.62 23.78
CA PRO A 179 -2.87 -15.38 25.01
C PRO A 179 -3.23 -16.86 24.78
N HIS A 180 -3.68 -17.24 23.58
CA HIS A 180 -4.01 -18.62 23.21
C HIS A 180 -2.79 -19.43 22.75
N ALA A 181 -1.58 -19.05 23.19
CA ALA A 181 -0.29 -19.68 22.82
C ALA A 181 -0.05 -19.85 21.31
N LYS A 182 -0.65 -18.97 20.49
CA LYS A 182 -0.52 -18.97 19.01
C LYS A 182 -0.04 -17.61 18.54
N LEU A 183 0.51 -17.54 17.32
CA LEU A 183 0.69 -16.25 16.67
C LEU A 183 -0.69 -15.62 16.39
N LYS A 184 -0.84 -14.32 16.61
CA LYS A 184 -2.08 -13.55 16.39
C LYS A 184 -2.70 -13.81 15.01
N ARG A 185 -1.87 -14.00 13.99
CA ARG A 185 -2.29 -14.30 12.61
C ARG A 185 -2.77 -15.74 12.37
N ASN A 186 -2.42 -16.66 13.26
CA ASN A 186 -2.74 -18.09 13.18
C ASN A 186 -3.83 -18.48 14.20
N CYS A 187 -4.26 -17.54 15.05
CA CYS A 187 -5.28 -17.76 16.05
C CYS A 187 -6.65 -17.34 15.49
N ALA A 188 -7.57 -18.29 15.32
CA ALA A 188 -8.92 -18.05 14.80
C ALA A 188 -9.67 -17.00 15.63
N GLU A 189 -9.51 -17.04 16.95
CA GLU A 189 -10.13 -16.10 17.90
C GLU A 189 -9.55 -14.68 17.79
N CYS A 190 -8.29 -14.53 17.36
CA CYS A 190 -7.66 -13.23 17.12
C CYS A 190 -7.81 -12.72 15.68
N SER A 191 -8.25 -13.58 14.74
CA SER A 191 -8.26 -13.30 13.30
C SER A 191 -9.29 -12.24 12.87
N GLY A 192 -10.14 -11.77 13.79
CA GLY A 192 -11.22 -10.79 13.55
C GLY A 192 -10.76 -9.34 13.33
N CYS A 193 -9.51 -8.97 13.58
CA CYS A 193 -9.02 -7.62 13.30
C CYS A 193 -7.56 -7.61 12.82
N GLN A 194 -7.39 -7.53 11.50
CA GLN A 194 -6.15 -7.01 10.93
C GLN A 194 -5.96 -5.58 11.47
N HIS A 195 -4.85 -5.33 12.17
CA HIS A 195 -4.35 -4.05 12.71
C HIS A 195 -4.35 -3.82 14.24
N HIS A 196 -4.44 -4.82 15.11
CA HIS A 196 -3.99 -4.62 16.51
C HIS A 196 -2.46 -4.75 16.61
N ARG A 197 -1.74 -3.67 16.27
CA ARG A 197 -0.41 -3.44 16.84
C ARG A 197 -0.63 -2.92 18.26
N VAL A 198 -0.39 -3.79 19.24
CA VAL A 198 -0.13 -3.37 20.61
C VAL A 198 1.13 -2.50 20.56
N LYS A 199 1.03 -1.29 21.14
CA LYS A 199 2.16 -0.40 21.35
C LYS A 199 3.06 -1.05 22.40
N SER A 200 4.35 -1.14 22.11
CA SER A 200 5.37 -0.88 23.12
C SER A 200 5.75 0.58 22.94
#